data_AF-A0A1I5EMU2-F1
#
_entry.id   AF-A0A1I5EMU2-F1
#
_cell.length_a   1.000
_cell.length_b   1.000
_cell.length_c   1.000
_cell.angle_alpha   90.00
_cell.angle_beta   90.00
_cell.angle_gamma   90.00
#
_symmetry.space_group_name_H-M   'P 1'
#
loop_
_entity.id
_entity.type
_entity.pdbx_description
1 polymer ?
#
loop_
_entity_poly.entity_id
_entity_poly.type
_entity_poly.pdbx_seq_one_letter_code
_entity_poly.pdbx_strand_id
1 'polypeptide(L)'
;MKKFSLLIMIVLILVLATSCKKQVFDGNRTGNNEQFIMDYSVLNKTDTQEMDLEEGTIIDVIIEDESGRVDILVAEVDGDEIYRGDDASSISFSLEVPKTGTYKFSVTGTNAKGSVSFRVRK
;
A
#
# COMPACT_ATOMS: atom_id res chain seq x y z
N MET A 1 -21.41 14.70 49.76
CA MET A 1 -20.03 14.79 49.23
C MET A 1 -19.50 13.46 48.69
N LYS A 2 -19.66 12.31 49.38
CA LYS A 2 -19.19 10.98 48.91
C LYS A 2 -19.81 10.48 47.58
N LYS A 3 -21.09 10.79 47.33
CA LYS A 3 -21.85 10.36 46.14
C LYS A 3 -21.42 11.09 44.86
N PHE A 4 -21.13 12.39 44.97
CA PHE A 4 -20.62 13.23 43.89
C PHE A 4 -19.16 12.89 43.55
N SER A 5 -18.35 12.55 44.57
CA SER A 5 -16.98 12.08 44.38
C SER A 5 -16.92 10.73 43.65
N LEU A 6 -17.85 9.81 43.92
CA LEU A 6 -17.97 8.55 43.16
C LEU A 6 -18.37 8.79 41.70
N LEU A 7 -19.32 9.68 41.44
CA LEU A 7 -19.75 9.98 40.06
C LEU A 7 -18.63 10.56 39.20
N ILE A 8 -17.79 11.44 39.77
CA ILE A 8 -16.65 12.04 39.06
C ILE A 8 -15.59 10.98 38.74
N MET A 9 -15.38 10.01 39.63
CA MET A 9 -14.41 8.93 39.43
C MET A 9 -14.84 7.95 38.32
N ILE A 10 -16.15 7.71 38.17
CA ILE A 10 -16.71 6.84 37.14
C ILE A 10 -16.64 7.51 35.74
N VAL A 11 -16.87 8.82 35.67
CA VAL A 11 -16.72 9.59 34.42
C VAL A 11 -15.26 9.65 33.96
N LEU A 12 -14.30 9.72 34.88
CA LEU A 12 -12.86 9.74 34.54
C LEU A 12 -12.36 8.40 33.98
N ILE A 13 -12.96 7.27 34.39
CA ILE A 13 -12.62 5.92 33.89
C ILE A 13 -13.18 5.69 32.47
N LEU A 14 -14.31 6.31 32.12
CA LEU A 14 -14.91 6.20 30.78
C LEU A 14 -14.14 6.97 29.69
N VAL A 15 -13.34 7.98 30.07
CA VAL A 15 -12.51 8.76 29.13
C VAL A 15 -11.24 8.01 28.71
N LEU A 16 -10.90 6.89 29.36
CA LEU A 16 -9.74 6.06 29.04
C LEU A 16 -10.01 5.00 27.95
N ALA A 17 -11.18 5.01 27.30
CA ALA A 17 -11.40 4.24 26.08
C ALA A 17 -10.65 4.89 24.89
N THR A 18 -9.33 4.92 24.97
CA THR A 18 -8.49 5.30 23.85
C THR A 18 -8.68 4.25 22.77
N SER A 19 -9.26 4.68 21.64
CA SER A 19 -9.36 3.83 20.45
C SER A 19 -7.97 3.28 20.14
N CYS A 20 -7.78 1.98 20.34
CA CYS A 20 -6.60 1.27 19.88
C CYS A 20 -6.71 1.22 18.35
N LYS A 21 -6.34 2.31 17.67
CA LYS A 21 -6.28 2.35 16.21
C LYS A 21 -5.17 1.39 15.81
N LYS A 22 -5.53 0.22 15.28
CA LYS A 22 -4.55 -0.71 14.71
C LYS A 22 -3.77 0.06 13.64
N GLN A 23 -2.45 0.07 13.75
CA GLN A 23 -1.59 0.70 12.76
C GLN A 23 -1.78 0.00 11.41
N VAL A 24 -2.23 0.75 10.40
CA VAL A 24 -2.54 0.20 9.07
C VAL A 24 -1.39 0.36 8.08
N PHE A 25 -0.47 1.27 8.36
CA PHE A 25 0.73 1.49 7.58
C PHE A 25 1.83 2.05 8.48
N ASP A 26 3.03 1.51 8.35
CA ASP A 26 4.26 2.02 8.95
C ASP A 26 5.40 1.81 7.95
N GLY A 27 6.07 2.89 7.55
CA GLY A 27 7.01 2.86 6.44
C GLY A 27 7.13 4.16 5.65
N ASN A 28 7.81 4.08 4.52
CA ASN A 28 8.00 5.17 3.56
C ASN A 28 7.23 4.90 2.26
N ARG A 29 6.73 5.97 1.65
CA ARG A 29 6.02 5.93 0.36
C ARG A 29 6.47 7.10 -0.50
N THR A 30 6.91 6.83 -1.73
CA THR A 30 7.10 7.84 -2.77
C THR A 30 6.30 7.45 -4.01
N GLY A 31 5.60 8.41 -4.61
CA GLY A 31 4.80 8.18 -5.81
C GLY A 31 4.73 9.43 -6.69
N ASN A 32 4.92 9.27 -7.99
CA ASN A 32 4.72 10.27 -9.05
C ASN A 32 4.55 9.55 -10.41
N ASN A 33 4.64 10.27 -11.53
CA ASN A 33 4.47 9.68 -12.87
C ASN A 33 5.65 8.81 -13.35
N GLU A 34 6.78 8.78 -12.64
CA GLU A 34 7.94 7.95 -12.99
C GLU A 34 8.13 6.76 -12.04
N GLN A 35 7.53 6.78 -10.85
CA GLN A 35 7.75 5.75 -9.85
C GLN A 35 6.63 5.61 -8.83
N PHE A 36 6.49 4.39 -8.31
CA PHE A 36 5.74 4.09 -7.10
C PHE A 36 6.58 3.15 -6.22
N ILE A 37 7.04 3.65 -5.08
CA ILE A 37 7.98 2.95 -4.20
C ILE A 37 7.43 2.97 -2.79
N MET A 38 7.39 1.80 -2.17
CA MET A 38 6.95 1.62 -0.80
C MET A 38 7.93 0.71 -0.07
N ASP A 39 8.35 1.13 1.12
CA ASP A 39 9.05 0.31 2.10
C ASP A 39 8.19 0.29 3.36
N TYR A 40 7.85 -0.88 3.88
CA TYR A 40 6.89 -0.99 4.98
C TYR A 40 7.30 -2.04 6.01
N SER A 41 7.29 -1.63 7.28
CA SER A 41 7.34 -2.54 8.44
C SER A 41 5.95 -3.11 8.75
N VAL A 42 4.89 -2.38 8.39
CA VAL A 42 3.49 -2.79 8.49
C VAL A 42 2.73 -2.26 7.28
N LEU A 43 2.10 -3.13 6.49
CA LEU A 43 1.09 -2.77 5.50
C LEU A 43 -0.16 -3.63 5.70
N ASN A 44 -1.29 -2.97 5.99
CA ASN A 44 -2.60 -3.54 6.31
C ASN A 44 -3.72 -2.83 5.53
N LYS A 45 -3.37 -2.23 4.39
CA LYS A 45 -4.28 -1.47 3.53
C LYS A 45 -3.88 -1.67 2.07
N THR A 46 -4.74 -1.18 1.18
CA THR A 46 -4.37 -0.90 -0.20
C THR A 46 -3.80 0.52 -0.30
N ASP A 47 -2.68 0.67 -1.00
CA ASP A 47 -2.17 1.95 -1.48
C ASP A 47 -2.05 1.91 -3.00
N THR A 48 -2.22 3.05 -3.65
CA THR A 48 -2.27 3.15 -5.10
C THR A 48 -1.48 4.34 -5.61
N GLN A 49 -0.94 4.22 -6.81
CA GLN A 49 -0.37 5.32 -7.58
C GLN A 49 -0.84 5.22 -9.03
N GLU A 50 -1.30 6.33 -9.58
CA GLU A 50 -1.58 6.45 -11.01
C GLU A 50 -0.39 7.07 -11.72
N MET A 51 -0.07 6.58 -12.91
CA MET A 51 1.00 7.09 -13.77
C MET A 51 0.49 7.18 -15.20
N ASP A 52 0.75 8.32 -15.86
CA ASP A 52 0.51 8.49 -17.29
C ASP A 52 1.71 7.92 -18.05
N LEU A 53 1.48 6.87 -18.84
CA LEU A 53 2.52 6.10 -19.50
C LEU A 53 2.27 6.02 -21.01
N GLU A 54 3.36 6.03 -21.78
CA GLU A 54 3.31 5.85 -23.24
C GLU A 54 3.44 4.36 -23.62
N GLU A 55 2.86 3.98 -24.76
CA GLU A 55 3.04 2.65 -25.36
C GLU A 55 4.52 2.27 -25.48
N GLY A 56 4.87 1.04 -25.11
CA GLY A 56 6.25 0.53 -25.13
C GLY A 56 7.11 0.99 -23.94
N THR A 57 6.57 1.82 -23.03
CA THR A 57 7.28 2.17 -21.79
C THR A 57 7.55 0.91 -20.97
N ILE A 58 8.79 0.74 -20.51
CA ILE A 58 9.17 -0.39 -19.66
C ILE A 58 9.14 0.04 -18.18
N ILE A 59 8.44 -0.73 -17.36
CA ILE A 59 8.37 -0.56 -15.91
C ILE A 59 9.17 -1.65 -15.24
N ASP A 60 10.20 -1.27 -14.49
CA ASP A 60 10.93 -2.16 -13.60
C ASP A 60 10.15 -2.39 -12.32
N VAL A 61 9.93 -3.66 -11.98
CA VAL A 61 9.19 -4.10 -10.81
C VAL A 61 10.09 -4.91 -9.90
N ILE A 62 10.17 -4.50 -8.65
CA ILE A 62 10.87 -5.24 -7.58
C ILE A 62 9.89 -5.42 -6.43
N ILE A 63 9.73 -6.65 -5.99
CA ILE A 63 8.94 -7.03 -4.81
C ILE A 63 9.89 -7.72 -3.85
N GLU A 64 9.89 -7.29 -2.60
CA GLU A 64 10.54 -7.97 -1.49
C GLU A 64 9.45 -8.32 -0.46
N ASP A 65 9.20 -9.61 -0.29
CA ASP A 65 8.33 -10.15 0.74
C ASP A 65 9.17 -10.69 1.90
N GLU A 66 9.05 -10.08 3.08
CA GLU A 66 9.70 -10.56 4.30
C GLU A 66 8.73 -11.33 5.20
N SER A 67 7.47 -10.94 5.24
CA SER A 67 6.42 -11.61 6.00
C SER A 67 5.04 -11.05 5.68
N GLY A 68 4.00 -11.85 5.95
CA GLY A 68 2.61 -11.46 5.73
C GLY A 68 2.18 -11.82 4.32
N ARG A 69 1.28 -11.01 3.73
CA ARG A 69 0.81 -11.19 2.36
C ARG A 69 0.76 -9.85 1.64
N VAL A 70 1.32 -9.79 0.44
CA VAL A 70 1.21 -8.64 -0.46
C VAL A 70 0.55 -9.07 -1.77
N ASP A 71 -0.51 -8.36 -2.15
CA ASP A 71 -1.16 -8.50 -3.46
C ASP A 71 -0.83 -7.27 -4.31
N ILE A 72 -0.53 -7.51 -5.58
CA ILE A 72 -0.19 -6.49 -6.56
C ILE A 72 -1.18 -6.53 -7.72
N LEU A 73 -1.66 -5.36 -8.13
CA LEU A 73 -2.45 -5.19 -9.35
C LEU A 73 -1.94 -3.98 -10.13
N VAL A 74 -1.67 -4.18 -11.41
CA VAL A 74 -1.40 -3.11 -12.37
C VAL A 74 -2.40 -3.22 -13.50
N ALA A 75 -3.18 -2.17 -13.70
CA ALA A 75 -4.21 -2.10 -14.74
C ALA A 75 -4.32 -0.68 -15.27
N GLU A 76 -4.70 -0.54 -16.54
CA GLU A 76 -5.18 0.74 -17.04
C GLU A 76 -6.46 1.13 -16.27
N VAL A 77 -6.63 2.43 -15.96
CA VAL A 77 -7.77 2.90 -15.13
C VAL A 77 -9.12 2.45 -15.68
N ASP A 78 -9.30 2.49 -17.00
CA ASP A 78 -10.54 2.14 -17.71
C ASP A 78 -10.39 0.92 -18.63
N GLY A 79 -9.36 0.09 -18.43
CA GLY A 79 -9.05 -0.99 -19.34
C GLY A 79 -8.52 -2.24 -18.68
N ASP A 80 -7.65 -2.94 -19.41
CA ASP A 80 -7.24 -4.28 -19.06
C ASP A 80 -6.17 -4.30 -17.97
N GLU A 81 -6.18 -5.38 -17.18
CA GLU A 81 -5.10 -5.71 -16.25
C GLU A 81 -3.86 -6.14 -17.05
N ILE A 82 -2.70 -5.58 -16.71
CA ILE A 82 -1.42 -5.97 -17.32
C ILE A 82 -0.57 -6.83 -16.39
N TYR A 83 -0.84 -6.79 -15.08
CA TYR A 83 -0.21 -7.67 -14.11
C TYR A 83 -1.05 -7.86 -12.85
N ARG A 84 -1.09 -9.10 -12.37
CA ARG A 84 -1.68 -9.49 -11.09
C ARG A 84 -0.76 -10.47 -10.39
N GLY A 85 -0.37 -10.15 -9.16
CA GLY A 85 0.33 -11.05 -8.26
C GLY A 85 -0.48 -11.19 -6.98
N ASP A 86 -1.16 -12.32 -6.81
CA ASP A 86 -1.86 -12.65 -5.57
C ASP A 86 -0.88 -13.40 -4.64
N ASP A 87 -0.72 -12.91 -3.41
CA ASP A 87 0.27 -13.42 -2.45
C ASP A 87 1.69 -13.47 -3.05
N ALA A 88 2.12 -12.33 -3.59
CA ALA A 88 3.35 -12.21 -4.36
C ALA A 88 4.58 -12.44 -3.49
N SER A 89 5.47 -13.34 -3.94
CA SER A 89 6.78 -13.57 -3.33
C SER A 89 7.83 -12.59 -3.86
N SER A 90 8.99 -12.56 -3.20
CA SER A 90 10.14 -11.75 -3.64
C SER A 90 10.58 -12.08 -5.07
N ILE A 91 10.49 -11.10 -5.96
CA ILE A 91 10.81 -11.25 -7.39
C ILE A 91 11.17 -9.90 -8.02
N SER A 92 11.96 -9.95 -9.09
CA SER A 92 12.23 -8.80 -9.95
C SER A 92 11.95 -9.14 -11.40
N PHE A 93 11.25 -8.26 -12.10
CA PHE A 93 10.86 -8.42 -13.50
C PHE A 93 10.55 -7.05 -14.13
N SER A 94 10.14 -7.06 -15.39
CA SER A 94 9.71 -5.84 -16.08
C SER A 94 8.36 -6.05 -16.75
N LEU A 95 7.57 -4.98 -16.81
CA LEU A 95 6.33 -4.90 -17.56
C LEU A 95 6.52 -3.93 -18.73
N GLU A 96 5.90 -4.24 -19.86
CA GLU A 96 5.81 -3.32 -21.00
C GLU A 96 4.39 -2.77 -21.08
N VAL A 97 4.28 -1.45 -21.24
CA VAL A 97 2.99 -0.76 -21.34
C VAL A 97 2.39 -1.03 -22.72
N PRO A 98 1.23 -1.71 -22.82
CA PRO A 98 0.70 -2.17 -24.10
C PRO A 98 0.10 -1.05 -24.95
N LYS A 99 -0.28 0.08 -24.34
CA LYS A 99 -0.84 1.25 -25.02
C LYS A 99 -0.72 2.49 -24.13
N THR A 100 -0.64 3.66 -24.74
CA THR A 100 -0.62 4.94 -24.04
C THR A 100 -1.90 5.14 -23.23
N GLY A 101 -1.75 5.49 -21.95
CA GLY A 101 -2.88 5.71 -21.04
C GLY A 101 -2.46 5.93 -19.59
N THR A 102 -3.44 6.10 -18.70
CA THR A 102 -3.22 6.20 -17.27
C THR A 102 -3.34 4.82 -16.63
N TYR A 103 -2.30 4.38 -15.95
CA TYR A 103 -2.23 3.08 -15.29
C TYR A 103 -2.23 3.26 -13.78
N LYS A 104 -3.02 2.43 -13.10
CA LYS A 104 -3.11 2.36 -11.64
C LYS A 104 -2.32 1.17 -11.13
N PHE A 105 -1.33 1.45 -10.31
CA PHE A 105 -0.50 0.50 -9.60
C PHE A 105 -1.03 0.39 -8.18
N SER A 106 -1.47 -0.80 -7.77
CA SER A 106 -2.09 -1.06 -6.48
C SER A 106 -1.29 -2.09 -5.70
N VAL A 107 -0.99 -1.77 -4.44
CA VAL A 107 -0.31 -2.67 -3.49
C VAL A 107 -1.24 -2.85 -2.29
N THR A 108 -1.66 -4.08 -2.04
CA THR A 108 -2.54 -4.43 -0.91
C THR A 108 -1.80 -5.34 0.06
N GLY A 109 -1.56 -4.87 1.28
CA GLY A 109 -0.91 -5.68 2.31
C GLY A 109 -1.89 -6.21 3.36
N THR A 110 -1.63 -7.42 3.84
CA THR A 110 -2.25 -8.01 5.03
C THR A 110 -1.17 -8.44 6.01
N ASN A 111 -0.99 -7.64 7.07
CA ASN A 111 0.13 -7.69 8.01
C ASN A 111 1.49 -7.84 7.31
N ALA A 112 1.65 -7.18 6.16
CA ALA A 112 2.81 -7.34 5.30
C ALA A 112 4.00 -6.53 5.79
N LYS A 113 5.20 -7.06 5.58
CA LYS A 113 6.50 -6.41 5.77
C LYS A 113 7.37 -6.66 4.55
N GLY A 114 8.03 -5.63 4.06
CA GLY A 114 8.89 -5.71 2.88
C GLY A 114 8.88 -4.42 2.08
N SER A 115 9.11 -4.54 0.77
CA SER A 115 9.16 -3.41 -0.14
C SER A 115 8.56 -3.73 -1.50
N VAL A 116 8.06 -2.70 -2.19
CA VAL A 116 7.65 -2.77 -3.60
C VAL A 116 8.18 -1.53 -4.31
N SER A 117 8.77 -1.72 -5.49
CA SER A 117 9.22 -0.64 -6.35
C SER A 117 8.73 -0.87 -7.77
N PHE A 118 8.00 0.11 -8.30
CA PHE A 118 7.69 0.28 -9.71
C PHE A 118 8.44 1.51 -10.20
N ARG A 119 9.23 1.39 -11.28
CA ARG A 119 10.00 2.52 -11.84
C ARG A 119 9.96 2.49 -13.36
N VAL A 120 9.70 3.64 -13.98
CA VAL A 120 9.90 3.81 -15.42
C VAL A 120 11.39 3.65 -15.73
N ARG A 121 11.72 2.75 -16.65
CA ARG A 121 13.08 2.54 -17.13
C ARG A 121 13.48 3.67 -18.09
N LYS A 122 14.61 4.32 -17.82
CA LYS A 122 15.18 5.42 -18.61
C LYS A 122 16.16 4.92 -19.67
#